data_AF-A0AA38Z4Y9-F1
#
_entry.id   AF-A0AA38Z4Y9-F1
#
_cell.length_a   1.000
_cell.length_b   1.000
_cell.length_c   1.000
_cell.angle_alpha   90.00
_cell.angle_beta   90.00
_cell.angle_gamma   90.00
#
_symmetry.space_group_name_H-M   'P 1'
#
loop_
_entity.id
_entity.type
_entity.pdbx_description
1 polymer ?
#
loop_
_entity_poly.entity_id
_entity_poly.type
_entity_poly.pdbx_seq_one_letter_code
_entity_poly.pdbx_strand_id
1 'polypeptide(L)'
;MSCYFLALFKIPASVAAKIERLQRDFLWLGVGEGKRDHLVSWDVVCKPKALGGLGFGKIALRNVALLGKWLWRYPREGSALWHKVILSIYGSHSNGWDANTIVRWSHHCPWKAIVQIFQEFSKFTRFVVGNGDRIRFWEDLWWGDQSLGFQYPRLFRVVTDKNIPICSILGSTHPFSWNFSFRRNLSDLEIEDLERLMRSLDCLHLTFSVPDARSWSLSSSGLFTVKSFFLALSHCSDSPPVFPTKFVWNSQVPFKVKSFVWLVAHKKVNTNDLLQLRRPHKTLSPNICKLCMRHGESADHLFLHCSLTLGL
;
A
#
# COMPACT_ATOMS: atom_id res chain seq x y z
N MET A 1 23.54 -3.98 -3.94
CA MET A 1 23.83 -3.96 -2.48
C MET A 1 22.73 -3.26 -1.67
N SER A 2 22.26 -2.06 -2.06
CA SER A 2 21.22 -1.29 -1.34
C SER A 2 19.87 -2.01 -1.17
N CYS A 3 19.41 -2.78 -2.17
CA CYS A 3 18.15 -3.52 -2.08
C CYS A 3 18.18 -4.66 -1.05
N TYR A 4 19.34 -5.30 -0.81
CA TYR A 4 19.46 -6.41 0.13
C TYR A 4 19.34 -5.94 1.59
N PHE A 5 20.00 -4.83 1.93
CA PHE A 5 19.90 -4.24 3.26
C PHE A 5 18.45 -3.83 3.57
N LEU A 6 17.81 -3.08 2.65
CA LEU A 6 16.43 -2.64 2.81
C LEU A 6 15.41 -3.80 2.83
N ALA A 7 15.80 -4.98 2.37
CA ALA A 7 14.95 -6.16 2.41
C ALA A 7 14.97 -6.90 3.74
N LEU A 8 15.97 -6.67 4.59
CA LEU A 8 16.16 -7.40 5.85
C LEU A 8 16.12 -6.49 7.08
N PHE A 9 16.66 -5.28 6.96
CA PHE A 9 16.83 -4.36 8.07
C PHE A 9 15.95 -3.14 7.90
N LYS A 10 15.39 -2.65 9.01
CA LYS A 10 14.70 -1.37 9.05
C LYS A 10 15.71 -0.25 8.93
N ILE A 11 15.53 0.62 7.93
CA ILE A 11 16.42 1.75 7.72
C ILE A 11 16.22 2.80 8.83
N PRO A 12 17.29 3.32 9.46
CA PRO A 12 17.17 4.44 10.38
C PRO A 12 16.62 5.68 9.67
N ALA A 13 15.74 6.44 10.33
CA ALA A 13 15.09 7.61 9.75
C ALA A 13 16.09 8.67 9.26
N SER A 14 17.19 8.88 9.99
CA SER A 14 18.24 9.82 9.61
C SER A 14 18.97 9.41 8.32
N VAL A 15 19.22 8.12 8.13
CA VAL A 15 19.84 7.57 6.92
C VAL A 15 18.88 7.69 5.74
N ALA A 16 17.60 7.35 5.95
CA ALA A 16 16.56 7.54 4.94
C ALA A 16 16.47 9.01 4.49
N ALA A 17 16.41 9.95 5.44
CA ALA A 17 16.37 11.38 5.15
C ALA A 17 17.63 11.87 4.42
N LYS A 18 18.82 11.36 4.78
CA LYS A 18 20.07 11.69 4.08
C LYS A 18 20.06 11.21 2.63
N ILE A 19 19.58 9.99 2.37
CA ILE A 19 19.47 9.45 1.01
C ILE A 19 18.45 10.24 0.19
N GLU A 20 17.27 10.51 0.74
CA GLU A 20 16.24 11.29 0.05
C GLU A 20 16.69 12.74 -0.21
N ARG A 21 17.50 13.32 0.68
CA ARG A 21 18.16 14.61 0.42
C ARG A 21 19.10 14.51 -0.78
N LEU A 22 20.01 13.53 -0.82
CA LEU A 22 20.92 13.34 -1.96
C LEU A 22 20.16 13.13 -3.29
N GLN A 23 19.06 12.37 -3.28
CA GLN A 23 18.22 12.17 -4.47
C GLN A 23 17.56 13.47 -4.96
N ARG A 24 17.05 14.28 -4.02
CA ARG A 24 16.44 15.58 -4.31
C ARG A 24 17.47 16.59 -4.82
N ASP A 25 18.62 16.65 -4.17
CA ASP A 25 19.73 17.52 -4.55
C ASP A 25 20.23 17.14 -5.95
N PHE A 26 20.41 15.85 -6.23
CA PHE A 26 20.75 15.37 -7.56
C PHE A 26 19.73 15.78 -8.63
N LEU A 27 18.43 15.66 -8.32
CA LEU A 27 17.36 16.02 -9.26
C LEU A 27 17.36 17.52 -9.59
N TRP A 28 17.57 18.39 -8.61
CA TRP A 28 17.39 19.83 -8.78
C TRP A 28 18.68 20.61 -9.05
N LEU A 29 19.80 20.23 -8.42
CA LEU A 29 21.06 20.97 -8.53
C LEU A 29 21.82 20.60 -9.82
N GLY A 30 21.74 19.35 -10.28
CA GLY A 30 22.49 18.87 -11.44
C GLY A 30 24.02 18.96 -11.25
N VAL A 31 24.78 18.98 -12.35
CA VAL A 31 26.27 18.98 -12.37
C VAL A 31 26.87 20.40 -12.40
N GLY A 32 26.10 21.44 -12.04
CA GLY A 32 26.55 22.84 -12.12
C GLY A 32 26.70 23.49 -10.74
N GLU A 33 27.56 24.51 -10.65
CA GLU A 33 27.68 25.33 -9.44
C GLU A 33 26.47 26.26 -9.28
N GLY A 34 25.96 26.36 -8.04
CA GLY A 34 24.88 27.28 -7.66
C GLY A 34 23.64 26.60 -7.08
N LYS A 35 22.97 27.27 -6.12
CA LYS A 35 21.67 26.83 -5.59
C LYS A 35 20.61 26.97 -6.67
N ARG A 36 19.93 25.87 -7.02
CA ARG A 36 18.76 25.86 -7.91
C ARG A 36 17.48 25.68 -7.12
N ASP A 37 16.42 26.35 -7.55
CA ASP A 37 15.11 26.26 -6.90
C ASP A 37 14.50 24.86 -7.10
N HIS A 38 13.96 24.28 -6.03
CA HIS A 38 13.19 23.04 -6.09
C HIS A 38 11.81 23.34 -6.69
N LEU A 39 11.64 23.09 -7.98
CA LEU A 39 10.44 23.54 -8.71
C LEU A 39 9.18 22.78 -8.28
N VAL A 40 9.30 21.48 -8.01
CA VAL A 40 8.20 20.60 -7.59
C VAL A 40 8.53 20.00 -6.23
N SER A 41 7.53 19.91 -5.34
CA SER A 41 7.73 19.33 -4.01
C SER A 41 8.15 17.86 -4.09
N TRP A 42 8.97 17.43 -3.12
CA TRP A 42 9.46 16.06 -3.10
C TRP A 42 8.32 15.03 -2.98
N ASP A 43 7.26 15.36 -2.24
CA ASP A 43 6.08 14.50 -2.12
C ASP A 43 5.41 14.23 -3.48
N VAL A 44 5.30 15.26 -4.34
CA VAL A 44 4.76 15.08 -5.71
C VAL A 44 5.74 14.27 -6.56
N VAL A 45 7.04 14.55 -6.48
CA VAL A 45 8.09 13.80 -7.19
C VAL A 45 8.05 12.30 -6.84
N CYS A 46 7.80 11.95 -5.57
CA CYS A 46 7.72 10.57 -5.10
C CYS A 46 6.49 9.81 -5.61
N LYS A 47 5.42 10.48 -6.05
CA LYS A 47 4.21 9.82 -6.56
C LYS A 47 4.48 9.03 -7.85
N PRO A 48 3.66 8.03 -8.21
CA PRO A 48 3.70 7.39 -9.51
C PRO A 48 3.51 8.39 -10.66
N LYS A 49 4.04 8.07 -11.84
CA LYS A 49 3.83 8.86 -13.08
C LYS A 49 2.35 9.03 -13.46
N ALA A 50 1.53 8.03 -13.13
CA ALA A 50 0.08 8.07 -13.30
C ALA A 50 -0.59 9.18 -12.46
N LEU A 51 0.03 9.57 -11.35
CA LEU A 51 -0.45 10.63 -10.44
C LEU A 51 0.38 11.92 -10.58
N GLY A 52 1.08 12.07 -11.70
CA GLY A 52 1.93 13.24 -11.96
C GLY A 52 3.28 13.25 -11.25
N GLY A 53 3.71 12.20 -10.55
CA GLY A 53 5.06 12.15 -10.00
C GLY A 53 6.11 11.59 -10.97
N LEU A 54 7.32 11.36 -10.46
CA LEU A 54 8.42 10.71 -11.20
C LEU A 54 8.63 9.24 -10.81
N GLY A 55 7.99 8.79 -9.73
CA GLY A 55 8.02 7.40 -9.28
C GLY A 55 9.24 7.02 -8.45
N PHE A 56 9.99 7.99 -7.91
CA PHE A 56 11.12 7.70 -7.02
C PHE A 56 10.69 6.95 -5.75
N GLY A 57 9.53 7.33 -5.20
CA GLY A 57 8.99 6.79 -3.96
C GLY A 57 9.78 7.21 -2.71
N LYS A 58 9.14 7.15 -1.54
CA LYS A 58 9.82 7.38 -0.25
C LYS A 58 10.59 6.12 0.14
N ILE A 59 11.86 6.27 0.51
CA ILE A 59 12.73 5.12 0.80
C ILE A 59 12.29 4.37 2.06
N ALA A 60 11.77 5.10 3.04
CA ALA A 60 11.20 4.54 4.26
C ALA A 60 10.00 3.62 3.95
N LEU A 61 9.08 4.06 3.09
CA LEU A 61 7.93 3.25 2.69
C LEU A 61 8.34 2.04 1.86
N ARG A 62 9.34 2.18 0.99
CA ARG A 62 9.89 1.05 0.22
C ARG A 62 10.54 0.01 1.14
N ASN A 63 11.23 0.45 2.19
CA ASN A 63 11.79 -0.44 3.20
C ASN A 63 10.69 -1.20 3.95
N VAL A 64 9.64 -0.53 4.41
CA VAL A 64 8.47 -1.18 5.04
C VAL A 64 7.85 -2.22 4.10
N ALA A 65 7.65 -1.85 2.83
CA ALA A 65 7.07 -2.76 1.84
C ALA A 65 7.96 -3.99 1.58
N LEU A 66 9.29 -3.81 1.55
CA LEU A 66 10.24 -4.90 1.40
C LEU A 66 10.24 -5.84 2.61
N LEU A 67 10.19 -5.30 3.82
CA LEU A 67 10.13 -6.08 5.06
C LEU A 67 8.82 -6.89 5.15
N GLY A 68 7.71 -6.35 4.66
CA GLY A 68 6.43 -7.07 4.56
C GLY A 68 6.51 -8.38 3.75
N LYS A 69 7.49 -8.52 2.85
CA LYS A 69 7.76 -9.78 2.14
C LYS A 69 8.00 -10.95 3.09
N TRP A 70 8.63 -10.72 4.24
CA TRP A 70 8.91 -11.78 5.21
C TRP A 70 7.66 -12.23 5.97
N LEU A 71 6.76 -11.30 6.28
CA LEU A 71 5.44 -11.62 6.85
C LEU A 71 4.60 -12.46 5.88
N TRP A 72 4.70 -12.20 4.57
CA TRP A 72 4.06 -13.03 3.55
C TRP A 72 4.66 -14.43 3.45
N ARG A 73 5.99 -14.54 3.49
CA ARG A 73 6.71 -15.81 3.34
C ARG A 73 6.58 -16.71 4.57
N TYR A 74 6.46 -16.13 5.76
CA TYR A 74 6.48 -16.86 7.03
C TYR A 74 5.49 -18.04 7.07
N PRO A 75 4.18 -17.87 6.86
CA PRO A 75 3.25 -19.00 6.88
C PRO A 75 3.41 -19.98 5.71
N ARG A 76 4.04 -19.56 4.61
CA ARG A 76 4.19 -20.35 3.37
C ARG A 76 5.44 -21.24 3.39
N GLU A 77 6.46 -20.83 4.13
CA GLU A 77 7.77 -21.50 4.17
C GLU A 77 7.98 -22.20 5.52
N GLY A 78 6.95 -22.83 6.07
CA GLY A 78 6.98 -23.47 7.39
C GLY A 78 8.08 -24.52 7.55
N SER A 79 8.51 -25.17 6.46
CA SER A 79 9.58 -26.16 6.46
C SER A 79 11.00 -25.56 6.42
N ALA A 80 11.13 -24.28 6.04
CA ALA A 80 12.43 -23.64 5.86
C ALA A 80 13.15 -23.42 7.20
N LEU A 81 14.48 -23.53 7.19
CA LEU A 81 15.29 -23.38 8.42
C LEU A 81 15.08 -22.02 9.10
N TRP A 82 15.00 -20.94 8.32
CA TRP A 82 14.78 -19.60 8.86
C TRP A 82 13.43 -19.51 9.58
N HIS A 83 12.38 -20.15 9.06
CA HIS A 83 11.07 -20.19 9.71
C HIS A 83 11.17 -20.92 11.06
N LYS A 84 11.81 -22.10 11.09
CA LYS A 84 11.99 -22.90 12.31
C LYS A 84 12.76 -22.13 13.39
N VAL A 85 13.80 -21.39 13.01
CA VAL A 85 14.58 -20.53 13.93
C VAL A 85 13.73 -19.40 14.49
N ILE A 86 12.95 -18.72 13.65
CA ILE A 86 12.05 -17.65 14.10
C ILE A 86 10.98 -18.21 15.03
N LEU A 87 10.38 -19.36 14.68
CA LEU A 87 9.38 -20.03 15.49
C LEU A 87 9.94 -20.45 16.85
N SER A 88 11.17 -20.99 16.91
CA SER A 88 11.76 -21.43 18.19
C SER A 88 12.13 -20.26 19.10
N ILE A 89 12.55 -19.13 18.55
CA ILE A 89 12.96 -17.95 19.34
C ILE A 89 11.74 -17.13 19.80
N TYR A 90 10.74 -16.95 18.93
CA TYR A 90 9.64 -16.01 19.18
C TYR A 90 8.30 -16.70 19.50
N GLY A 91 8.13 -17.97 19.12
CA GLY A 91 6.86 -18.66 19.19
C GLY A 91 5.87 -18.21 18.11
N SER A 92 4.69 -18.83 18.12
CA SER A 92 3.58 -18.53 17.21
C SER A 92 2.67 -17.45 17.77
N HIS A 93 2.09 -16.66 16.88
CA HIS A 93 0.97 -15.78 17.19
C HIS A 93 -0.29 -16.61 17.48
N SER A 94 -1.23 -16.04 18.22
CA SER A 94 -2.51 -16.68 18.55
C SER A 94 -3.40 -16.98 17.34
N ASN A 95 -3.10 -16.37 16.19
CA ASN A 95 -3.80 -16.66 14.94
C ASN A 95 -3.29 -17.92 14.24
N GLY A 96 -2.21 -18.55 14.72
CA GLY A 96 -1.65 -19.76 14.13
C GLY A 96 -0.94 -19.58 12.77
N TRP A 97 -0.95 -18.37 12.18
CA TRP A 97 -0.35 -18.08 10.89
C TRP A 97 0.98 -17.34 10.98
N ASP A 98 1.12 -16.47 11.96
CA ASP A 98 2.26 -15.55 12.07
C ASP A 98 3.14 -15.88 13.27
N ALA A 99 4.36 -15.34 13.27
CA ALA A 99 5.20 -15.37 14.46
C ALA A 99 4.61 -14.45 15.52
N ASN A 100 4.89 -14.74 16.79
CA ASN A 100 4.45 -13.91 17.89
C ASN A 100 4.87 -12.44 17.68
N THR A 101 3.92 -11.54 17.87
CA THR A 101 4.13 -10.11 17.66
C THR A 101 4.79 -9.43 18.87
N ILE A 102 4.78 -10.08 20.03
CA ILE A 102 5.34 -9.58 21.28
C ILE A 102 6.79 -10.05 21.41
N VAL A 103 7.73 -9.25 20.90
CA VAL A 103 9.16 -9.56 20.98
C VAL A 103 9.80 -8.88 22.19
N ARG A 104 10.03 -9.64 23.26
CA ARG A 104 10.62 -9.16 24.54
C ARG A 104 12.12 -8.88 24.47
N TRP A 105 12.87 -9.54 23.56
CA TRP A 105 14.33 -9.46 23.53
C TRP A 105 14.90 -8.58 22.40
N SER A 106 15.98 -7.88 22.73
CA SER A 106 16.93 -7.07 21.92
C SER A 106 16.37 -5.95 21.03
N HIS A 107 16.96 -4.75 21.15
CA HIS A 107 16.69 -3.58 20.31
C HIS A 107 17.21 -3.71 18.87
N HIS A 108 17.97 -4.76 18.55
CA HIS A 108 18.70 -4.89 17.28
C HIS A 108 18.33 -6.12 16.44
N CYS A 109 17.27 -6.85 16.79
CA CYS A 109 16.85 -8.00 15.98
C CYS A 109 16.08 -7.57 14.71
N PRO A 110 16.46 -8.05 13.51
CA PRO A 110 15.73 -7.80 12.27
C PRO A 110 14.26 -8.24 12.33
N TRP A 111 13.97 -9.38 12.98
CA TRP A 111 12.61 -9.91 13.07
C TRP A 111 11.68 -8.99 13.85
N LYS A 112 12.16 -8.37 14.94
CA LYS A 112 11.38 -7.39 15.71
C LYS A 112 10.92 -6.23 14.82
N ALA A 113 11.78 -5.76 13.93
CA ALA A 113 11.43 -4.67 13.01
C ALA A 113 10.43 -5.11 11.93
N ILE A 114 10.51 -6.37 11.46
CA ILE A 114 9.54 -6.96 10.53
C ILE A 114 8.16 -7.08 11.18
N VAL A 115 8.13 -7.59 12.42
CA VAL A 115 6.90 -7.77 13.21
C VAL A 115 6.19 -6.45 13.48
N GLN A 116 6.91 -5.35 13.69
CA GLN A 116 6.31 -4.01 13.87
C GLN A 116 5.45 -3.56 12.67
N ILE A 117 5.65 -4.14 11.49
CA ILE A 117 4.90 -3.80 10.27
C ILE A 117 3.59 -4.60 10.19
N PHE A 118 3.43 -5.63 11.03
CA PHE A 118 2.30 -6.56 10.98
C PHE A 118 0.94 -5.86 11.00
N GLN A 119 0.74 -4.83 11.83
CA GLN A 119 -0.53 -4.12 11.93
C GLN A 119 -0.96 -3.46 10.62
N GLU A 120 -0.02 -2.89 9.86
CA GLU A 120 -0.32 -2.30 8.55
C GLU A 120 -0.45 -3.37 7.47
N PHE A 121 0.34 -4.44 7.57
CA PHE A 121 0.33 -5.54 6.62
C PHE A 121 -0.96 -6.36 6.68
N SER A 122 -1.47 -6.67 7.88
CA SER A 122 -2.62 -7.55 8.10
C SER A 122 -3.91 -7.00 7.50
N LYS A 123 -4.05 -5.66 7.39
CA LYS A 123 -5.17 -4.98 6.73
C LYS A 123 -5.38 -5.41 5.27
N PHE A 124 -4.32 -5.91 4.63
CA PHE A 124 -4.32 -6.33 3.23
C PHE A 124 -4.27 -7.86 3.06
N THR A 125 -4.40 -8.60 4.14
CA THR A 125 -4.42 -10.06 4.10
C THR A 125 -5.84 -10.60 4.21
N ARG A 126 -6.11 -11.64 3.42
CA ARG A 126 -7.34 -12.43 3.45
C ARG A 126 -6.96 -13.90 3.48
N PHE A 127 -7.90 -14.76 3.87
CA PHE A 127 -7.69 -16.21 3.85
C PHE A 127 -8.59 -16.86 2.82
N VAL A 128 -8.06 -17.90 2.18
CA VAL A 128 -8.73 -18.73 1.17
C VAL A 128 -8.86 -20.11 1.77
N VAL A 129 -10.10 -20.58 1.86
CA VAL A 129 -10.43 -21.85 2.49
C VAL A 129 -10.00 -23.01 1.59
N GLY A 130 -9.24 -23.94 2.15
CA GLY A 130 -8.93 -25.23 1.57
C GLY A 130 -9.55 -26.33 2.43
N ASN A 131 -8.76 -26.87 3.35
CA ASN A 131 -9.19 -27.90 4.30
C ASN A 131 -9.85 -27.34 5.57
N GLY A 132 -9.75 -26.03 5.81
CA GLY A 132 -10.40 -25.34 6.93
C GLY A 132 -9.78 -25.59 8.30
N ASP A 133 -8.60 -26.18 8.38
CA ASP A 133 -7.95 -26.58 9.63
C ASP A 133 -7.25 -25.41 10.35
N ARG A 134 -6.79 -24.41 9.59
CA ARG A 134 -5.97 -23.31 10.12
C ARG A 134 -6.72 -21.98 10.20
N ILE A 135 -7.78 -21.83 9.41
CA ILE A 135 -8.58 -20.59 9.40
C ILE A 135 -9.60 -20.64 10.54
N ARG A 136 -9.60 -19.61 11.38
CA ARG A 136 -10.58 -19.43 12.46
C ARG A 136 -11.87 -18.89 11.89
N PHE A 137 -12.98 -19.60 12.10
CA PHE A 137 -14.25 -19.32 11.43
C PHE A 137 -14.76 -17.90 11.68
N TRP A 138 -14.68 -17.40 12.92
CA TRP A 138 -15.26 -16.11 13.28
C TRP A 138 -14.32 -14.91 13.12
N GLU A 139 -13.04 -15.08 13.45
CA GLU A 139 -12.08 -13.99 13.61
C GLU A 139 -11.33 -13.66 12.32
N ASP A 140 -11.08 -14.65 11.44
CA ASP A 140 -10.29 -14.45 10.24
C ASP A 140 -11.13 -13.92 9.08
N LEU A 141 -10.53 -13.09 8.22
CA LEU A 141 -11.19 -12.54 7.03
C LEU A 141 -11.09 -13.52 5.85
N TRP A 142 -12.03 -14.46 5.78
CA TRP A 142 -12.10 -15.47 4.72
C TRP A 142 -13.38 -15.42 3.88
N TRP A 143 -14.43 -14.74 4.35
CA TRP A 143 -15.71 -14.61 3.66
C TRP A 143 -16.23 -13.17 3.65
N GLY A 144 -16.68 -12.65 2.50
CA GLY A 144 -17.16 -11.26 2.38
C GLY A 144 -16.07 -10.22 2.66
N ASP A 145 -16.41 -9.00 3.06
CA ASP A 145 -15.43 -7.91 3.25
C ASP A 145 -14.94 -7.73 4.70
N GLN A 146 -15.57 -8.42 5.65
CA GLN A 146 -15.27 -8.35 7.09
C GLN A 146 -15.27 -9.76 7.71
N SER A 147 -14.67 -9.94 8.88
CA SER A 147 -14.73 -11.24 9.56
C SER A 147 -16.18 -11.57 9.95
N LEU A 148 -16.54 -12.86 9.99
CA LEU A 148 -17.90 -13.28 10.32
C LEU A 148 -18.34 -12.82 11.71
N GLY A 149 -17.41 -12.74 12.66
CA GLY A 149 -17.68 -12.21 14.00
C GLY A 149 -18.11 -10.74 14.01
N PHE A 150 -17.60 -9.95 13.06
CA PHE A 150 -18.01 -8.56 12.89
C PHE A 150 -19.32 -8.43 12.11
N GLN A 151 -19.54 -9.28 11.10
CA GLN A 151 -20.80 -9.31 10.34
C GLN A 151 -21.99 -9.76 11.19
N TYR A 152 -21.77 -10.70 12.13
CA TYR A 152 -22.79 -11.29 12.98
C TYR A 152 -22.44 -11.15 14.48
N PRO A 153 -22.44 -9.92 15.02
CA PRO A 153 -21.95 -9.66 16.38
C PRO A 153 -22.82 -10.30 17.48
N ARG A 154 -24.13 -10.50 17.21
CA ARG A 154 -25.04 -11.19 18.13
C ARG A 154 -24.66 -12.65 18.30
N LEU A 155 -24.48 -13.37 17.18
CA LEU A 155 -24.00 -14.75 17.18
C LEU A 155 -22.63 -14.88 17.84
N PHE A 156 -21.70 -14.01 17.46
CA PHE A 156 -20.33 -14.05 17.97
C PHE A 156 -20.25 -13.91 19.51
N ARG A 157 -21.21 -13.21 20.12
CA ARG A 157 -21.30 -13.06 21.59
C ARG A 157 -21.70 -14.37 22.29
N VAL A 158 -22.53 -15.19 21.65
CA VAL A 158 -23.09 -16.41 22.25
C VAL A 158 -22.30 -17.68 21.91
N VAL A 159 -21.39 -17.62 20.93
CA VAL A 159 -20.48 -18.73 20.61
C VAL A 159 -19.55 -19.04 21.78
N THR A 160 -19.34 -20.33 22.05
CA THR A 160 -18.46 -20.80 23.13
C THR A 160 -17.00 -20.56 22.79
N ASP A 161 -16.52 -21.11 21.66
CA ASP A 161 -15.16 -20.94 21.17
C ASP A 161 -15.10 -20.02 19.94
N LYS A 162 -14.43 -18.88 20.11
CA LYS A 162 -14.27 -17.86 19.06
C LYS A 162 -13.15 -18.18 18.08
N ASN A 163 -12.21 -19.04 18.46
CA ASN A 163 -11.05 -19.42 17.65
C ASN A 163 -11.23 -20.77 16.95
N ILE A 164 -12.43 -21.36 17.01
CA ILE A 164 -12.74 -22.63 16.38
C ILE A 164 -12.43 -22.61 14.86
N PRO A 165 -11.74 -23.65 14.33
CA PRO A 165 -11.41 -23.72 12.91
C PRO A 165 -12.64 -24.09 12.07
N ILE A 166 -12.60 -23.73 10.78
CA ILE A 166 -13.71 -23.97 9.84
C ILE A 166 -14.07 -25.45 9.76
N CYS A 167 -13.08 -26.36 9.69
CA CYS A 167 -13.29 -27.81 9.57
C CYS A 167 -14.00 -28.43 10.79
N SER A 168 -13.97 -27.76 11.95
CA SER A 168 -14.66 -28.22 13.15
C SER A 168 -16.13 -27.82 13.17
N ILE A 169 -16.49 -26.73 12.47
CA ILE A 169 -17.89 -26.27 12.34
C ILE A 169 -18.56 -26.92 11.15
N LEU A 170 -17.86 -27.02 10.02
CA LEU A 170 -18.39 -27.50 8.76
C LEU A 170 -17.95 -28.94 8.53
N GLY A 171 -18.92 -29.85 8.46
CA GLY A 171 -18.67 -31.24 8.05
C GLY A 171 -18.15 -31.39 6.62
N SER A 172 -17.69 -32.59 6.29
CA SER A 172 -17.14 -32.90 4.96
C SER A 172 -18.17 -33.18 3.88
N THR A 173 -19.43 -33.41 4.25
CA THR A 173 -20.53 -33.74 3.33
C THR A 173 -21.47 -32.56 3.14
N HIS A 174 -21.96 -32.38 1.92
CA HIS A 174 -23.01 -31.41 1.59
C HIS A 174 -24.40 -32.06 1.63
N PRO A 175 -25.43 -31.38 2.20
CA PRO A 175 -25.36 -30.11 2.93
C PRO A 175 -24.52 -30.24 4.21
N PHE A 176 -23.81 -29.17 4.58
CA PHE A 176 -22.88 -29.21 5.73
C PHE A 176 -23.59 -29.69 7.00
N SER A 177 -22.96 -30.64 7.71
CA SER A 177 -23.32 -30.89 9.10
C SER A 177 -22.70 -29.79 9.96
N TRP A 178 -23.52 -28.81 10.34
CA TRP A 178 -23.09 -27.68 11.15
C TRP A 178 -22.94 -28.10 12.61
N ASN A 179 -21.76 -27.85 13.18
CA ASN A 179 -21.46 -28.13 14.59
C ASN A 179 -21.18 -26.83 15.35
N PHE A 180 -22.22 -26.02 15.54
CA PHE A 180 -22.11 -24.84 16.38
C PHE A 180 -22.28 -25.17 17.85
N SER A 181 -21.40 -24.61 18.68
CA SER A 181 -21.49 -24.67 20.15
C SER A 181 -21.79 -23.28 20.70
N PHE A 182 -22.99 -23.13 21.27
CA PHE A 182 -23.46 -21.89 21.90
C PHE A 182 -23.53 -22.02 23.41
N ARG A 183 -23.28 -20.91 24.12
CA ARG A 183 -23.29 -20.82 25.60
C ARG A 183 -24.69 -20.90 26.21
N ARG A 184 -25.72 -20.66 25.40
CA ARG A 184 -27.14 -20.69 25.75
C ARG A 184 -27.96 -20.92 24.48
N ASN A 185 -29.26 -21.15 24.67
CA ASN A 185 -30.21 -21.16 23.56
C ASN A 185 -30.22 -19.79 22.85
N LEU A 186 -30.37 -19.83 21.53
CA LEU A 186 -30.44 -18.65 20.68
C LEU A 186 -31.78 -17.95 20.85
N SER A 187 -31.79 -16.63 20.76
CA SER A 187 -33.01 -15.85 20.59
C SER A 187 -33.48 -15.87 19.13
N ASP A 188 -34.72 -15.47 18.87
CA ASP A 188 -35.28 -15.42 17.51
C ASP A 188 -34.40 -14.60 16.54
N LEU A 189 -33.90 -13.44 17.01
CA LEU A 189 -32.98 -12.59 16.23
C LEU A 189 -31.61 -13.23 15.97
N GLU A 190 -31.13 -14.09 16.87
CA GLU A 190 -29.90 -14.85 16.68
C GLU A 190 -30.12 -16.02 15.72
N ILE A 191 -31.30 -16.65 15.75
CA ILE A 191 -31.70 -17.70 14.80
C ILE A 191 -31.78 -17.12 13.38
N GLU A 192 -32.41 -15.96 13.19
CA GLU A 192 -32.44 -15.27 11.89
C GLU A 192 -31.04 -14.97 11.34
N ASP A 193 -30.13 -14.52 12.20
CA ASP A 193 -28.73 -14.28 11.82
C ASP A 193 -28.03 -15.59 11.42
N LEU A 194 -28.29 -16.67 12.14
CA LEU A 194 -27.70 -17.98 11.87
C LEU A 194 -28.19 -18.52 10.53
N GLU A 195 -29.48 -18.42 10.25
CA GLU A 195 -30.04 -18.81 8.96
C GLU A 195 -29.45 -17.99 7.81
N ARG A 196 -29.30 -16.67 7.98
CA ARG A 196 -28.66 -15.80 6.98
C ARG A 196 -27.21 -16.22 6.73
N LEU A 197 -26.46 -16.52 7.79
CA LEU A 197 -25.09 -17.02 7.70
C LEU A 197 -25.02 -18.34 6.93
N MET A 198 -25.85 -19.32 7.31
CA MET A 198 -25.87 -20.64 6.67
C MET A 198 -26.18 -20.51 5.17
N ARG A 199 -27.24 -19.77 4.81
CA ARG A 199 -27.61 -19.50 3.41
C ARG A 199 -26.48 -18.85 2.61
N SER A 200 -25.74 -17.93 3.23
CA SER A 200 -24.61 -17.28 2.56
C SER A 200 -23.46 -18.26 2.24
N LEU A 201 -23.32 -19.33 3.02
CA LEU A 201 -22.24 -20.31 2.91
C LEU A 201 -22.66 -21.59 2.15
N ASP A 202 -23.90 -21.68 1.66
CA ASP A 202 -24.41 -22.86 0.94
C ASP A 202 -23.57 -23.23 -0.30
N CYS A 203 -22.98 -22.24 -0.96
CA CYS A 203 -22.11 -22.47 -2.14
C CYS A 203 -20.63 -22.72 -1.80
N LEU A 204 -20.24 -22.67 -0.52
CA LEU A 204 -18.86 -22.93 -0.12
C LEU A 204 -18.55 -24.42 -0.30
N HIS A 205 -17.38 -24.75 -0.85
CA HIS A 205 -16.93 -26.14 -0.97
C HIS A 205 -15.58 -26.30 -0.29
N LEU A 206 -15.48 -27.19 0.70
CA LEU A 206 -14.22 -27.52 1.36
C LEU A 206 -13.46 -28.54 0.52
N THR A 207 -12.18 -28.26 0.27
CA THR A 207 -11.30 -29.18 -0.45
C THR A 207 -10.23 -29.69 0.50
N PHE A 208 -10.50 -30.80 1.19
CA PHE A 208 -9.63 -31.36 2.23
C PHE A 208 -8.22 -31.73 1.77
N SER A 209 -8.03 -31.95 0.45
CA SER A 209 -6.71 -32.21 -0.13
C SER A 209 -5.84 -30.96 -0.28
N VAL A 210 -6.43 -29.76 -0.22
CA VAL A 210 -5.75 -28.48 -0.41
C VAL A 210 -5.62 -27.78 0.94
N PRO A 211 -4.41 -27.40 1.37
CA PRO A 211 -4.24 -26.66 2.61
C PRO A 211 -4.83 -25.26 2.49
N ASP A 212 -5.32 -24.71 3.62
CA ASP A 212 -5.68 -23.31 3.71
C ASP A 212 -4.55 -22.39 3.25
N ALA A 213 -4.90 -21.27 2.62
CA ALA A 213 -3.94 -20.32 2.08
C ALA A 213 -4.23 -18.88 2.49
N ARG A 214 -3.16 -18.09 2.61
CA ARG A 214 -3.26 -16.64 2.72
C ARG A 214 -3.26 -16.02 1.31
N SER A 215 -4.17 -15.07 1.09
CA SER A 215 -4.29 -14.25 -0.11
C SER A 215 -4.01 -12.78 0.18
N TRP A 216 -3.48 -12.08 -0.81
CA TRP A 216 -3.16 -10.66 -0.78
C TRP A 216 -4.24 -9.84 -1.49
N SER A 217 -4.97 -9.00 -0.76
CA SER A 217 -6.15 -8.29 -1.28
C SER A 217 -5.83 -7.20 -2.32
N LEU A 218 -4.60 -6.69 -2.35
CA LEU A 218 -4.19 -5.62 -3.28
C LEU A 218 -3.76 -6.13 -4.67
N SER A 219 -3.85 -7.43 -4.93
CA SER A 219 -3.48 -8.01 -6.23
C SER A 219 -4.57 -8.96 -6.70
N SER A 220 -4.96 -8.87 -7.97
CA SER A 220 -5.90 -9.80 -8.59
C SER A 220 -5.41 -11.26 -8.58
N SER A 221 -4.09 -11.46 -8.57
CA SER A 221 -3.48 -12.78 -8.45
C SER A 221 -3.54 -13.36 -7.03
N GLY A 222 -3.97 -12.59 -6.02
CA GLY A 222 -3.88 -12.97 -4.62
C GLY A 222 -2.45 -13.10 -4.08
N LEU A 223 -1.43 -12.78 -4.88
CA LEU A 223 -0.02 -12.86 -4.49
C LEU A 223 0.52 -11.52 -4.00
N PHE A 224 1.28 -11.58 -2.92
CA PHE A 224 1.99 -10.40 -2.41
C PHE A 224 3.02 -9.90 -3.41
N THR A 225 3.03 -8.59 -3.63
CA THR A 225 4.15 -7.90 -4.29
C THR A 225 4.56 -6.70 -3.46
N VAL A 226 5.87 -6.46 -3.39
CA VAL A 226 6.43 -5.27 -2.73
C VAL A 226 5.86 -3.99 -3.36
N LYS A 227 5.60 -4.01 -4.68
CA LYS A 227 5.02 -2.88 -5.41
C LYS A 227 3.60 -2.56 -4.95
N SER A 228 2.71 -3.55 -4.83
CA SER A 228 1.32 -3.31 -4.40
C SER A 228 1.26 -2.83 -2.95
N PHE A 229 2.07 -3.42 -2.06
CA PHE A 229 2.12 -2.97 -0.67
C PHE A 229 2.70 -1.54 -0.55
N PHE A 230 3.76 -1.24 -1.30
CA PHE A 230 4.34 0.11 -1.35
C PHE A 230 3.33 1.17 -1.82
N LEU A 231 2.52 0.88 -2.84
CA LEU A 231 1.50 1.80 -3.35
C LEU A 231 0.40 2.06 -2.31
N ALA A 232 -0.05 1.02 -1.60
CA ALA A 232 -1.02 1.16 -0.52
C ALA A 232 -0.48 2.01 0.64
N LEU A 233 0.76 1.76 1.08
CA LEU A 233 1.42 2.56 2.12
C LEU A 233 1.64 4.02 1.72
N SER A 234 1.75 4.29 0.41
CA SER A 234 1.95 5.65 -0.10
C SER A 234 0.64 6.43 -0.20
N HIS A 235 -0.49 5.88 0.24
CA HIS A 235 -1.84 6.46 0.13
C HIS A 235 -2.14 6.99 -1.28
N CYS A 236 -1.58 6.34 -2.31
CA CYS A 236 -1.80 6.71 -3.70
C CYS A 236 -3.16 6.23 -4.24
N SER A 237 -4.07 5.82 -3.34
CA SER A 237 -5.42 5.35 -3.64
C SER A 237 -6.46 6.49 -3.65
N ASP A 238 -6.10 7.67 -3.15
CA ASP A 238 -6.97 8.85 -3.26
C ASP A 238 -7.02 9.30 -4.71
N SER A 239 -8.24 9.55 -5.21
CA SER A 239 -8.57 9.84 -6.60
C SER A 239 -7.46 10.63 -7.32
N PRO A 240 -6.99 10.17 -8.50
CA PRO A 240 -5.90 10.83 -9.19
C PRO A 240 -6.29 12.29 -9.46
N PRO A 241 -5.47 13.29 -9.11
CA PRO A 241 -5.55 14.55 -9.82
C PRO A 241 -5.44 14.23 -11.31
N VAL A 242 -6.27 14.86 -12.15
CA VAL A 242 -6.28 14.65 -13.60
C VAL A 242 -4.93 15.12 -14.17
N PHE A 243 -3.94 14.23 -14.14
CA PHE A 243 -2.62 14.47 -14.72
C PHE A 243 -2.58 13.79 -16.10
N PRO A 244 -2.18 14.50 -17.17
CA PRO A 244 -2.19 13.96 -18.52
C PRO A 244 -1.01 13.00 -18.76
N THR A 245 -0.91 11.91 -17.99
CA THR A 245 0.23 10.96 -17.97
C THR A 245 0.57 10.45 -19.36
N LYS A 246 -0.43 10.07 -20.16
CA LYS A 246 -0.22 9.55 -21.51
C LYS A 246 0.46 10.59 -22.40
N PHE A 247 -0.01 11.84 -22.36
CA PHE A 247 0.58 12.95 -23.12
C PHE A 247 2.03 13.23 -22.71
N VAL A 248 2.29 13.32 -21.40
CA VAL A 248 3.63 13.67 -20.88
C VAL A 248 4.64 12.55 -21.11
N TRP A 249 4.27 11.30 -20.80
CA TRP A 249 5.26 10.21 -20.69
C TRP A 249 5.29 9.26 -21.91
N ASN A 250 4.18 9.10 -22.64
CA ASN A 250 4.10 8.14 -23.77
C ASN A 250 4.46 8.79 -25.12
N SER A 251 4.72 10.09 -25.16
CA SER A 251 5.20 10.79 -26.36
C SER A 251 6.56 10.26 -26.84
N GLN A 252 6.82 10.24 -28.15
CA GLN A 252 8.11 9.83 -28.73
C GLN A 252 9.09 11.00 -28.83
N VAL A 253 9.28 11.72 -27.71
CA VAL A 253 10.18 12.88 -27.63
C VAL A 253 11.33 12.63 -26.64
N PRO A 254 12.47 13.34 -26.77
CA PRO A 254 13.57 13.22 -25.82
C PRO A 254 13.12 13.46 -24.37
N PHE A 255 13.76 12.78 -23.41
CA PHE A 255 13.39 12.86 -21.99
C PHE A 255 13.46 14.30 -21.42
N LYS A 256 14.38 15.13 -21.95
CA LYS A 256 14.47 16.55 -21.59
C LYS A 256 13.17 17.30 -21.91
N VAL A 257 12.54 17.00 -23.06
CA VAL A 257 11.25 17.58 -23.46
C VAL A 257 10.13 17.05 -22.56
N LYS A 258 10.08 15.74 -22.29
CA LYS A 258 9.09 15.15 -21.34
C LYS A 258 9.18 15.78 -19.95
N SER A 259 10.41 15.99 -19.47
CA SER A 259 10.67 16.60 -18.16
C SER A 259 10.21 18.06 -18.11
N PHE A 260 10.41 18.80 -19.22
CA PHE A 260 9.89 20.16 -19.35
C PHE A 260 8.36 20.19 -19.38
N VAL A 261 7.73 19.37 -20.21
CA VAL A 261 6.25 19.26 -20.28
C VAL A 261 5.66 18.83 -18.92
N TRP A 262 6.34 17.96 -18.19
CA TRP A 262 5.97 17.61 -16.82
C TRP A 262 5.96 18.84 -15.87
N LEU A 263 6.95 19.72 -15.96
CA LEU A 263 6.96 20.99 -15.20
C LEU A 263 5.83 21.93 -15.62
N VAL A 264 5.51 21.98 -16.92
CA VAL A 264 4.38 22.74 -17.47
C VAL A 264 3.06 22.21 -16.90
N ALA A 265 2.85 20.90 -16.92
CA ALA A 265 1.64 20.26 -16.39
C ALA A 265 1.44 20.51 -14.88
N HIS A 266 2.52 20.71 -14.13
CA HIS A 266 2.47 21.12 -12.71
C HIS A 266 2.43 22.62 -12.47
N LYS A 267 2.46 23.43 -13.54
CA LYS A 267 2.56 24.91 -13.50
C LYS A 267 3.76 25.38 -12.67
N LYS A 268 4.92 24.72 -12.83
CA LYS A 268 6.16 25.00 -12.08
C LYS A 268 7.29 25.57 -12.93
N VAL A 269 7.01 25.91 -14.18
CA VAL A 269 7.89 26.67 -15.07
C VAL A 269 8.08 28.09 -14.54
N ASN A 270 9.23 28.70 -14.81
CA ASN A 270 9.60 30.03 -14.31
C ASN A 270 8.92 31.17 -15.11
N THR A 271 7.59 31.21 -15.13
CA THR A 271 6.82 32.34 -15.67
C THR A 271 6.84 33.52 -14.69
N ASN A 272 6.60 34.74 -15.18
CA ASN A 272 6.71 35.96 -14.35
C ASN A 272 5.82 35.90 -13.11
N ASP A 273 4.59 35.39 -13.22
CA ASP A 273 3.69 35.17 -12.08
C ASP A 273 4.34 34.30 -10.97
N LEU A 274 4.97 33.20 -11.33
CA LEU A 274 5.60 32.27 -10.39
C LEU A 274 6.92 32.80 -9.85
N LEU A 275 7.70 33.51 -10.68
CA LEU A 275 8.92 34.18 -10.25
C LEU A 275 8.63 35.29 -9.24
N GLN A 276 7.55 36.07 -9.45
CA GLN A 276 7.11 37.11 -8.53
C GLN A 276 6.68 36.51 -7.19
N LEU A 277 5.98 35.36 -7.19
CA LEU A 277 5.63 34.63 -5.97
C LEU A 277 6.87 34.11 -5.22
N ARG A 278 7.88 33.61 -5.94
CA ARG A 278 9.12 33.09 -5.33
C ARG A 278 10.07 34.19 -4.86
N ARG A 279 10.01 35.37 -5.48
CA ARG A 279 10.89 36.50 -5.19
C ARG A 279 10.07 37.78 -5.05
N PRO A 280 9.29 37.94 -3.97
CA PRO A 280 8.39 39.08 -3.79
C PRO A 280 9.10 40.43 -3.87
N HIS A 281 10.35 40.47 -3.39
CA HIS A 281 11.17 41.69 -3.35
C HIS A 281 11.78 42.07 -4.72
N LYS A 282 11.68 41.20 -5.73
CA LYS A 282 12.11 41.51 -7.09
C LYS A 282 10.89 41.96 -7.86
N THR A 283 10.76 43.26 -8.10
CA THR A 283 9.66 43.83 -8.90
C THR A 283 9.80 43.39 -10.36
N LEU A 284 9.07 42.34 -10.74
CA LEU A 284 8.91 41.94 -12.13
C LEU A 284 7.76 42.76 -12.71
N SER A 285 8.03 44.03 -13.02
CA SER A 285 7.11 44.88 -13.77
C SER A 285 7.63 45.07 -15.20
N PRO A 286 6.80 44.88 -16.24
CA PRO A 286 5.42 44.37 -16.20
C PRO A 286 5.36 42.83 -16.12
N ASN A 287 4.39 42.29 -15.38
CA ASN A 287 3.99 40.87 -15.38
C ASN A 287 3.32 40.42 -16.70
N ILE A 288 3.62 41.10 -17.81
CA ILE A 288 3.00 40.88 -19.12
C ILE A 288 3.81 39.83 -19.88
N CYS A 289 3.12 38.94 -20.59
CA CYS A 289 3.72 37.98 -21.50
C CYS A 289 4.54 38.71 -22.57
N LYS A 290 5.84 38.42 -22.62
CA LYS A 290 6.77 39.06 -23.58
C LYS A 290 6.52 38.69 -25.03
N LEU A 291 5.76 37.62 -25.27
CA LEU A 291 5.37 37.21 -26.62
C LEU A 291 4.21 38.06 -27.12
N CYS A 292 3.02 37.94 -26.52
CA CYS A 292 1.83 38.61 -27.04
C CYS A 292 1.72 40.08 -26.61
N MET A 293 2.45 40.50 -25.57
CA MET A 293 2.41 41.85 -24.98
C MET A 293 1.01 42.32 -24.56
N ARG A 294 0.06 41.41 -24.35
CA ARG A 294 -1.36 41.70 -24.05
C ARG A 294 -1.84 41.21 -22.69
N HIS A 295 -1.48 39.99 -22.31
CA HIS A 295 -1.97 39.34 -21.08
C HIS A 295 -0.84 39.07 -20.10
N GLY A 296 -1.19 38.72 -18.85
CA GLY A 296 -0.22 38.30 -17.85
C GLY A 296 0.55 37.03 -18.26
N GLU A 297 1.83 36.94 -17.92
CA GLU A 297 2.63 35.74 -18.19
C GLU A 297 2.37 34.67 -17.12
N SER A 298 1.62 33.64 -17.50
CA SER A 298 1.41 32.42 -16.74
C SER A 298 1.70 31.19 -17.60
N ALA A 299 1.88 30.02 -16.99
CA ALA A 299 2.09 28.78 -17.74
C ALA A 299 0.92 28.48 -18.69
N ASP A 300 -0.32 28.62 -18.21
CA ASP A 300 -1.51 28.38 -19.04
C ASP A 300 -1.58 29.38 -20.20
N HIS A 301 -1.29 30.66 -19.94
CA HIS A 301 -1.25 31.64 -21.02
C HIS A 301 -0.18 31.29 -22.05
N LEU A 302 1.06 31.08 -21.62
CA LEU A 302 2.18 30.85 -22.52
C LEU A 302 1.99 29.59 -23.39
N PHE A 303 1.45 28.51 -22.83
CA PHE A 303 1.36 27.22 -23.53
C PHE A 303 -0.01 26.88 -24.12
N LEU A 304 -1.10 27.53 -23.69
CA LEU A 304 -2.47 27.19 -24.13
C LEU A 304 -3.26 28.36 -24.73
N HIS A 305 -2.96 29.62 -24.37
CA HIS A 305 -3.82 30.75 -24.72
C HIS A 305 -3.12 31.91 -25.44
N CYS A 306 -1.79 31.91 -25.51
CA CYS A 306 -1.04 32.96 -26.17
C CYS A 306 -1.24 32.85 -27.69
N SER A 307 -1.73 33.95 -28.29
CA SER A 307 -2.07 33.99 -29.71
C SER A 307 -0.89 33.71 -30.64
N LEU A 308 0.35 33.94 -30.17
CA LEU A 308 1.57 33.69 -30.94
C LEU A 308 2.09 32.25 -30.80
N THR A 309 1.70 31.53 -29.73
CA THR A 309 2.11 30.13 -29.52
C THR A 309 1.07 29.14 -30.04
N LEU A 310 -0.20 29.54 -30.12
CA LEU A 310 -1.28 28.73 -30.70
C LEU A 310 -1.15 28.51 -32.23
N GLY A 311 -0.31 29.30 -32.90
CA GLY A 311 -0.08 29.22 -34.35
C GLY A 311 1.21 28.51 -34.78
N LEU A 312 1.92 27.85 -33.85
CA LEU A 312 3.16 27.09 -34.08
C LEU A 312 2.90 25.58 -33.96
#